data_AF-A0A6M1S332-F1
#
_entry.id   AF-A0A6M1S332-F1
#
_cell.length_a   1.000
_cell.length_b   1.000
_cell.length_c   1.000
_cell.angle_alpha   90.00
_cell.angle_beta   90.00
_cell.angle_gamma   90.00
#
_symmetry.space_group_name_H-M   'P 1'
#
loop_
_entity.id
_entity.type
_entity.pdbx_description
1 polymer ?
#
loop_
_entity_poly.entity_id
_entity_poly.type
_entity_poly.pdbx_seq_one_letter_code
_entity_poly.pdbx_strand_id
1 'polypeptide(L)'
;MPPKPKRNRLEKLQHSWAKASSQQRYEFLKWLAASQDGNDGNGITATDMIARIPIASGRYLLPSAVVRIRAIMTARSLSAEAVMTQLGFEEDRDALSRALSEGASLRLAVVAALENWLLAHADPECTAP
;
A
#
# COMPACT_ATOMS: atom_id res chain seq x y z
N MET A 1 -1.79 -9.15 44.25
CA MET A 1 -1.60 -9.06 42.79
C MET A 1 -1.54 -7.59 42.42
N PRO A 2 -0.48 -7.10 41.76
CA PRO A 2 -0.41 -5.70 41.34
C PRO A 2 -1.48 -5.42 40.26
N PRO A 3 -2.11 -4.24 40.27
CA PRO A 3 -3.09 -3.87 39.26
C PRO A 3 -2.40 -3.77 37.89
N LYS A 4 -3.04 -4.33 36.85
CA LYS A 4 -2.54 -4.25 35.47
C LYS A 4 -2.33 -2.78 35.08
N PRO A 5 -1.20 -2.41 34.44
CA PRO A 5 -0.93 -1.04 34.05
C PRO A 5 -2.04 -0.52 33.15
N LYS A 6 -2.52 0.71 33.44
CA LYS A 6 -3.56 1.36 32.64
C LYS A 6 -3.00 1.59 31.23
N ARG A 7 -3.71 1.05 30.22
CA ARG A 7 -3.32 1.18 28.81
C ARG A 7 -3.15 2.64 28.42
N ASN A 8 -2.03 2.97 27.79
CA ASN A 8 -1.73 4.31 27.32
C ASN A 8 -2.62 4.65 26.09
N ARG A 9 -2.71 5.93 25.73
CA ARG A 9 -3.58 6.44 24.67
C ARG A 9 -3.32 5.76 23.32
N LEU A 10 -2.04 5.49 23.00
CA LEU A 10 -1.63 4.76 21.80
C LEU A 10 -2.17 3.32 21.80
N GLU A 11 -2.03 2.59 22.90
CA GLU A 11 -2.52 1.21 23.02
C GLU A 11 -4.04 1.14 22.93
N LYS A 12 -4.75 2.17 23.42
CA LYS A 12 -6.20 2.31 23.25
C LYS A 12 -6.56 2.52 21.77
N LEU A 13 -5.83 3.36 21.06
CA LEU A 13 -6.06 3.60 19.63
C LEU A 13 -5.81 2.33 18.81
N GLN A 14 -4.69 1.64 19.05
CA GLN A 14 -4.38 0.36 18.39
C GLN A 14 -5.44 -0.71 18.65
N HIS A 15 -5.91 -0.81 19.90
CA HIS A 15 -6.96 -1.77 20.27
C HIS A 15 -8.31 -1.42 19.64
N SER A 16 -8.69 -0.14 19.62
CA SER A 16 -9.91 0.32 18.93
C SER A 16 -9.82 0.11 17.42
N TRP A 17 -8.65 0.34 16.82
CA TRP A 17 -8.39 0.09 15.41
C TRP A 17 -8.52 -1.41 15.06
N ALA A 18 -7.92 -2.28 15.88
CA ALA A 18 -8.03 -3.72 15.71
C ALA A 18 -9.49 -4.21 15.80
N LYS A 19 -10.30 -3.59 16.65
CA LYS A 19 -11.74 -3.90 16.81
C LYS A 19 -12.65 -3.27 15.74
N ALA A 20 -12.20 -2.20 15.09
CA ALA A 20 -13.00 -1.51 14.09
C ALA A 20 -13.24 -2.41 12.86
N SER A 21 -14.46 -2.35 12.31
CA SER A 21 -14.81 -3.02 11.05
C SER A 21 -14.11 -2.35 9.86
N SER A 22 -14.09 -3.01 8.70
CA SER A 22 -13.52 -2.45 7.46
C SER A 22 -14.14 -1.10 7.10
N GLN A 23 -15.46 -0.95 7.28
CA GLN A 23 -16.18 0.30 7.03
C GLN A 23 -15.76 1.40 8.03
N GLN A 24 -15.65 1.07 9.32
CA GLN A 24 -15.23 2.04 10.35
C GLN A 24 -13.78 2.52 10.15
N ARG A 25 -12.90 1.61 9.73
CA ARG A 25 -11.52 1.97 9.37
C ARG A 25 -11.48 2.87 8.14
N TYR A 26 -12.29 2.58 7.12
CA TYR A 26 -12.40 3.41 5.93
C TYR A 26 -12.88 4.83 6.26
N GLU A 27 -13.98 4.97 7.02
CA GLU A 27 -14.50 6.28 7.45
C GLU A 27 -13.46 7.06 8.26
N PHE A 28 -12.69 6.39 9.12
CA PHE A 28 -11.62 7.04 9.88
C PHE A 28 -10.48 7.54 8.99
N LEU A 29 -10.06 6.76 7.99
CA LEU A 29 -9.03 7.19 7.02
C LEU A 29 -9.52 8.34 6.15
N LYS A 30 -10.79 8.30 5.73
CA LYS A 30 -11.45 9.38 4.98
C LYS A 30 -11.48 10.67 5.79
N TRP A 31 -11.85 10.60 7.07
CA TRP A 31 -11.79 11.73 8.00
C TRP A 31 -10.37 12.26 8.18
N LEU A 32 -9.37 11.38 8.31
CA LEU A 32 -7.97 11.77 8.47
C LEU A 32 -7.46 12.55 7.25
N ALA A 33 -7.81 12.10 6.04
CA ALA A 33 -7.49 12.81 4.79
C ALA A 33 -8.14 14.21 4.75
N ALA A 34 -9.45 14.29 5.02
CA ALA A 34 -10.18 15.56 5.03
C ALA A 34 -9.70 16.53 6.13
N SER A 35 -9.12 16.01 7.22
CA SER A 35 -8.59 16.82 8.32
C SER A 35 -7.22 17.42 8.02
N GLN A 36 -6.50 16.92 7.01
CA GLN A 36 -5.20 17.49 6.60
C GLN A 36 -5.30 18.65 5.62
N ASP A 37 -6.42 18.82 4.91
CA ASP A 37 -6.65 19.96 4.01
C ASP A 37 -6.75 21.32 4.74
N GLY A 38 -6.82 21.31 6.08
CA GLY A 38 -7.11 22.50 6.87
C GLY A 38 -5.93 23.21 7.54
N ASN A 39 -4.68 22.69 7.55
CA ASN A 39 -3.63 23.33 8.37
C ASN A 39 -2.21 23.43 7.83
N ASP A 40 -1.75 22.63 6.86
CA ASP A 40 -0.40 22.81 6.33
C ASP A 40 -0.37 22.34 4.88
N GLY A 41 0.21 23.15 3.98
CA GLY A 41 0.24 22.96 2.52
C GLY A 41 1.05 21.77 2.02
N ASN A 42 0.98 20.64 2.71
CA ASN A 42 1.52 19.35 2.33
C ASN A 42 0.42 18.30 2.57
N GLY A 43 -0.66 18.38 1.80
CA GLY A 43 -1.81 17.48 1.86
C GLY A 43 -1.38 16.04 1.55
N ILE A 44 -1.05 15.29 2.59
CA ILE A 44 -0.84 13.84 2.51
C ILE A 44 -2.25 13.25 2.44
N THR A 45 -2.70 12.92 1.23
CA THR A 45 -3.97 12.22 1.04
C THR A 45 -3.92 10.85 1.73
N ALA A 46 -5.07 10.24 2.09
CA ALA A 46 -5.08 8.86 2.59
C ALA A 46 -4.36 7.90 1.62
N THR A 47 -4.40 8.26 0.33
CA THR A 47 -3.65 7.67 -0.77
C THR A 47 -2.13 7.74 -0.55
N ASP A 48 -1.58 8.90 -0.21
CA ASP A 48 -0.14 9.07 0.10
C ASP A 48 0.27 8.27 1.35
N MET A 49 -0.60 8.21 2.38
CA MET A 49 -0.33 7.39 3.57
C MET A 49 -0.28 5.89 3.26
N ILE A 50 -1.18 5.38 2.42
CA ILE A 50 -1.18 3.98 1.98
C ILE A 50 0.02 3.71 1.06
N ALA A 51 0.41 4.68 0.25
CA ALA A 51 1.55 4.57 -0.64
C ALA A 51 2.89 4.59 0.09
N ARG A 52 2.99 5.27 1.25
CA ARG A 52 4.15 5.24 2.15
C ARG A 52 4.32 3.94 2.94
N ILE A 53 3.33 3.02 2.90
CA ILE A 53 3.50 1.70 3.52
C ILE A 53 4.60 0.97 2.75
N PRO A 54 5.70 0.56 3.40
CA PRO A 54 6.77 -0.17 2.75
C PRO A 54 6.20 -1.35 1.98
N ILE A 55 6.66 -1.54 0.73
CA ILE A 55 6.12 -2.61 -0.10
C ILE A 55 6.94 -3.90 0.01
N ALA A 56 8.18 -3.79 0.50
CA ALA A 56 9.12 -4.89 0.60
C ALA A 56 9.92 -4.85 1.90
N SER A 57 10.32 -6.03 2.37
CA SER A 57 11.39 -6.20 3.35
C SER A 57 12.64 -6.65 2.60
N GLY A 58 13.51 -5.70 2.29
CA GLY A 58 14.67 -5.91 1.42
C GLY A 58 14.23 -6.26 -0.01
N ARG A 59 14.38 -7.53 -0.40
CA ARG A 59 14.07 -8.04 -1.75
C ARG A 59 12.71 -8.73 -1.86
N TYR A 60 12.02 -8.93 -0.75
CA TYR A 60 10.80 -9.72 -0.70
C TYR A 60 9.60 -8.80 -0.52
N LEU A 61 8.59 -8.97 -1.37
CA LEU A 61 7.34 -8.24 -1.23
C LEU A 61 6.67 -8.60 0.07
N LEU A 62 6.15 -7.59 0.77
CA LEU A 62 5.33 -7.80 1.94
C LEU A 62 3.95 -8.34 1.52
N PRO A 63 3.30 -9.19 2.34
CA PRO A 63 1.96 -9.72 2.01
C PRO A 63 0.94 -8.63 1.70
N SER A 64 1.02 -7.49 2.40
CA SER A 64 0.20 -6.30 2.16
C SER A 64 0.41 -5.70 0.76
N ALA A 65 1.66 -5.67 0.28
CA ALA A 65 1.99 -5.18 -1.04
C ALA A 65 1.50 -6.12 -2.14
N VAL A 66 1.63 -7.44 -1.95
CA VAL A 66 1.10 -8.43 -2.90
C VAL A 66 -0.40 -8.24 -3.11
N VAL A 67 -1.17 -8.05 -2.03
CA VAL A 67 -2.62 -7.80 -2.12
C VAL A 67 -2.91 -6.51 -2.91
N ARG A 68 -2.17 -5.42 -2.64
CA ARG A 68 -2.35 -4.14 -3.33
C ARG A 68 -2.03 -4.23 -4.83
N ILE A 69 -0.90 -4.84 -5.17
CA ILE A 69 -0.47 -5.05 -6.55
C ILE A 69 -1.51 -5.87 -7.30
N ARG A 70 -1.98 -6.99 -6.71
CA ARG A 70 -3.04 -7.82 -7.30
C ARG A 70 -4.35 -7.05 -7.48
N ALA A 71 -4.73 -6.19 -6.54
CA ALA A 71 -5.94 -5.39 -6.67
C ALA A 71 -5.89 -4.44 -7.87
N ILE A 72 -4.77 -3.74 -8.06
CA ILE A 72 -4.57 -2.83 -9.21
C ILE A 72 -4.51 -3.64 -10.52
N MET A 73 -3.80 -4.77 -10.52
CA MET A 73 -3.74 -5.66 -11.68
C MET A 73 -5.13 -6.15 -12.11
N THR A 74 -5.97 -6.59 -11.17
CA THR A 74 -7.33 -7.02 -11.45
C THR A 74 -8.20 -5.86 -11.93
N ALA A 75 -8.14 -4.70 -11.27
CA ALA A 75 -8.95 -3.53 -11.63
C ALA A 75 -8.65 -3.02 -13.05
N ARG A 76 -7.41 -3.14 -13.52
CA ARG A 76 -6.97 -2.70 -14.84
C ARG A 76 -6.75 -3.83 -15.84
N SER A 77 -7.08 -5.08 -15.47
CA SER A 77 -6.84 -6.28 -16.28
C SER A 77 -5.39 -6.40 -16.78
N LEU A 78 -4.42 -6.06 -15.93
CA LEU A 78 -2.98 -6.14 -16.23
C LEU A 78 -2.41 -7.50 -15.83
N SER A 79 -1.59 -8.08 -16.70
CA SER A 79 -0.76 -9.25 -16.37
C SER A 79 0.52 -8.83 -15.66
N ALA A 80 1.15 -9.76 -14.93
CA ALA A 80 2.42 -9.48 -14.25
C ALA A 80 3.53 -9.09 -15.26
N GLU A 81 3.52 -9.72 -16.44
CA GLU A 81 4.42 -9.38 -17.53
C GLU A 81 4.19 -7.96 -18.05
N ALA A 82 2.93 -7.56 -18.25
CA ALA A 82 2.59 -6.21 -18.70
C ALA A 82 3.05 -5.15 -17.69
N VAL A 83 2.95 -5.43 -16.38
CA VAL A 83 3.52 -4.57 -15.34
C VAL A 83 5.04 -4.50 -15.48
N MET A 84 5.73 -5.63 -15.63
CA MET A 84 7.19 -5.63 -15.82
C MET A 84 7.63 -4.85 -17.07
N THR A 85 6.88 -4.92 -18.17
CA THR A 85 7.11 -4.11 -19.37
C THR A 85 6.90 -2.62 -19.10
N GLN A 86 5.82 -2.23 -18.38
CA GLN A 86 5.60 -0.83 -17.99
C GLN A 86 6.71 -0.27 -17.11
N LEU A 87 7.32 -1.13 -16.27
CA LEU A 87 8.45 -0.77 -15.43
C LEU A 87 9.80 -0.77 -16.18
N GLY A 88 9.83 -1.23 -17.45
CA GLY A 88 11.05 -1.32 -18.25
C GLY A 88 11.95 -2.52 -17.94
N PHE A 89 11.44 -3.55 -17.25
CA PHE A 89 12.18 -4.77 -16.89
C PHE A 89 11.75 -5.96 -17.73
N GLU A 90 11.87 -5.81 -19.05
CA GLU A 90 11.37 -6.76 -20.03
C GLU A 90 12.20 -8.06 -20.12
N GLU A 91 13.41 -8.05 -19.56
CA GLU A 91 14.31 -9.22 -19.45
C GLU A 91 13.94 -10.15 -18.28
N ASP A 92 13.18 -9.63 -17.30
CA ASP A 92 12.83 -10.31 -16.04
C ASP A 92 11.31 -10.50 -15.92
N ARG A 93 10.59 -10.75 -17.02
CA ARG A 93 9.10 -10.75 -17.08
C ARG A 93 8.43 -11.65 -16.05
N ASP A 94 9.03 -12.81 -15.77
CA ASP A 94 8.50 -13.78 -14.82
C ASP A 94 8.78 -13.44 -13.36
N ALA A 95 9.72 -12.54 -13.08
CA ALA A 95 10.18 -12.28 -11.72
C ALA A 95 9.04 -11.78 -10.83
N LEU A 96 8.17 -10.90 -11.37
CA LEU A 96 6.99 -10.42 -10.66
C LEU A 96 5.96 -11.54 -10.45
N SER A 97 5.73 -12.39 -11.45
CA SER A 97 4.81 -13.53 -11.34
C SER A 97 5.22 -14.48 -10.21
N ARG A 98 6.53 -14.82 -10.14
CA ARG A 98 7.10 -15.65 -9.07
C ARG A 98 7.05 -14.95 -7.71
N ALA A 99 7.33 -13.65 -7.65
CA ALA A 99 7.22 -12.88 -6.41
C ALA A 99 5.78 -12.84 -5.87
N LEU A 100 4.78 -12.73 -6.75
CA LEU A 100 3.38 -12.70 -6.37
C LEU A 100 2.82 -14.07 -5.99
N SER A 101 3.37 -15.17 -6.53
CA SER A 101 2.84 -16.52 -6.34
C SER A 101 3.60 -17.31 -5.27
N GLU A 102 4.92 -17.21 -5.26
CA GLU A 102 5.83 -18.02 -4.44
C GLU A 102 6.58 -17.20 -3.40
N GLY A 103 6.45 -15.86 -3.41
CA GLY A 103 7.23 -14.99 -2.54
C GLY A 103 8.70 -14.93 -2.94
N ALA A 104 9.02 -15.10 -4.22
CA ALA A 104 10.38 -14.99 -4.73
C ALA A 104 10.99 -13.59 -4.52
N SER A 105 12.32 -13.56 -4.44
CA SER A 105 13.07 -12.31 -4.31
C SER A 105 13.06 -11.51 -5.62
N LEU A 106 12.85 -10.20 -5.51
CA LEU A 106 12.97 -9.25 -6.62
C LEU A 106 14.31 -8.50 -6.57
N ARG A 107 14.75 -8.04 -7.73
CA ARG A 107 15.86 -7.06 -7.81
C ARG A 107 15.42 -5.76 -7.14
N LEU A 108 16.33 -5.12 -6.41
CA LEU A 108 16.02 -3.86 -5.69
C LEU A 108 15.52 -2.75 -6.64
N ALA A 109 16.02 -2.72 -7.87
CA ALA A 109 15.54 -1.79 -8.90
C ALA A 109 14.07 -2.03 -9.26
N VAL A 110 13.62 -3.29 -9.32
CA VAL A 110 12.22 -3.65 -9.59
C VAL A 110 11.34 -3.26 -8.40
N VAL A 111 11.82 -3.46 -7.17
CA VAL A 111 11.12 -3.02 -5.96
C VAL A 111 10.92 -1.50 -5.97
N ALA A 112 11.98 -0.72 -6.21
CA ALA A 112 11.88 0.74 -6.26
C ALA A 112 10.94 1.22 -7.39
N ALA A 113 11.00 0.57 -8.55
CA ALA A 113 10.08 0.89 -9.65
C ALA A 113 8.63 0.55 -9.31
N LEU A 114 8.38 -0.57 -8.62
CA LEU A 114 7.06 -0.96 -8.12
C LEU A 114 6.52 0.03 -7.07
N GLU A 115 7.36 0.58 -6.20
CA GLU A 115 6.95 1.63 -5.25
C GLU A 115 6.41 2.85 -6.00
N ASN A 116 7.16 3.30 -7.01
CA ASN A 116 6.77 4.45 -7.82
C ASN A 116 5.54 4.17 -8.69
N TRP A 117 5.41 2.95 -9.21
CA TRP A 117 4.23 2.51 -9.96
C TRP A 117 3.00 2.45 -9.07
N LEU A 118 3.12 1.94 -7.84
CA LEU A 118 2.02 1.92 -6.88
C LEU A 118 1.57 3.33 -6.49
N LEU A 119 2.50 4.27 -6.34
CA LEU A 119 2.20 5.70 -6.13
C LEU A 119 1.37 6.26 -7.30
N ALA A 120 1.82 6.06 -8.53
CA ALA A 120 1.12 6.54 -9.72
C ALA A 120 -0.28 5.94 -9.92
N HIS A 121 -0.53 4.76 -9.33
CA HIS A 121 -1.80 4.04 -9.43
C HIS A 121 -2.67 4.17 -8.17
N ALA A 122 -2.20 4.90 -7.16
CA ALA A 122 -2.93 5.08 -5.92
C ALA A 122 -4.06 6.12 -6.07
N ASP A 123 -3.97 7.04 -7.04
CA ASP A 123 -5.00 8.02 -7.36
C ASP A 123 -6.05 7.46 -8.35
N PRO A 124 -7.30 7.20 -7.92
CA PRO A 124 -8.42 6.92 -8.82
C PRO A 124 -8.99 8.19 -9.49
N GLU A 125 -8.47 9.39 -9.22
CA GLU A 125 -9.13 10.66 -9.57
C GLU A 125 -8.49 11.43 -10.75
N CYS A 126 -7.55 10.84 -11.51
CA CYS A 126 -6.91 11.55 -12.65
C CYS A 126 -6.91 10.73 -13.94
N THR A 127 -8.10 10.32 -14.40
CA THR A 127 -8.32 10.11 -15.84
C THR A 127 -9.82 10.18 -16.17
N ALA A 128 -10.32 11.38 -16.42
CA ALA A 128 -11.48 11.56 -17.30
C ALA A 128 -11.26 12.86 -18.11
N PRO A 129 -11.36 12.81 -19.45
CA PRO A 129 -11.18 13.97 -20.34
C PRO A 129 -12.32 14.98 -20.24
#